data_AF-A0A452HEB5-F1
#
_entry.id   AF-A0A452HEB5-F1
#
_cell.length_a   1.000
_cell.length_b   1.000
_cell.length_c   1.000
_cell.angle_alpha   90.00
_cell.angle_beta   90.00
_cell.angle_gamma   90.00
#
_symmetry.space_group_name_H-M   'P 1'
#
loop_
_entity.id
_entity.type
_entity.pdbx_description
1 polymer ?
#
loop_
_entity_poly.entity_id
_entity_poly.type
_entity_poly.pdbx_seq_one_letter_code
_entity_poly.pdbx_strand_id
1 'polypeptide(L)'
;MIKKISFTVALGLASLGALSGQKCILTGLWRNELGSKMQIQEVKGDGTFSGEYKTAVSLARRPIQPASLNGSQHFDEAGQPTFGFTVNWKSFSDSTTVFTGQCFVDENGKEILETMWLLREKAKAPNGWEATRVGTNVFTRIKGQNVDESLRGDGAR
;
A
#
# COMPACT_ATOMS: atom_id res chain seq x y z
N MET A 1 15.50 46.44 57.95
CA MET A 1 14.87 46.46 56.62
C MET A 1 15.29 45.20 55.87
N ILE A 2 14.38 44.27 55.59
CA ILE A 2 14.68 43.02 54.88
C ILE A 2 13.97 43.08 53.53
N LYS A 3 14.72 43.15 52.42
CA LYS A 3 14.18 43.13 51.06
C LYS A 3 13.79 41.69 50.71
N LYS A 4 12.49 41.43 50.50
CA LYS A 4 11.99 40.16 49.97
C LYS A 4 12.25 40.11 48.46
N ILE A 5 13.08 39.17 48.02
CA ILE A 5 13.32 38.87 46.60
C ILE A 5 12.27 37.86 46.18
N SER A 6 11.38 38.25 45.28
CA SER A 6 10.39 37.36 44.68
C SER A 6 11.01 36.71 43.44
N PHE A 7 11.05 35.38 43.41
CA PHE A 7 11.42 34.60 42.24
C PHE A 7 10.15 34.11 41.55
N THR A 8 9.91 34.57 40.33
CA THR A 8 8.83 34.08 39.46
C THR A 8 9.37 32.94 38.61
N VAL A 9 8.90 31.71 38.83
CA VAL A 9 9.21 30.56 37.97
C VAL A 9 8.25 30.59 36.79
N ALA A 10 8.77 30.85 35.59
CA ALA A 10 8.01 30.73 34.35
C ALA A 10 8.01 29.26 33.90
N LEU A 11 6.85 28.61 34.00
CA LEU A 11 6.64 27.24 33.52
C LEU A 11 6.47 27.30 31.99
N GLY A 12 7.50 26.92 31.25
CA GLY A 12 7.45 26.86 29.79
C GLY A 12 6.47 25.77 29.33
N LEU A 13 5.42 26.16 28.59
CA LEU A 13 4.59 25.20 27.87
C LEU A 13 5.44 24.57 26.76
N ALA A 14 5.85 23.32 26.97
CA ALA A 14 6.31 22.48 25.87
C ALA A 14 5.11 22.18 24.97
N SER A 15 5.05 22.79 23.79
CA SER A 15 4.12 22.40 22.74
C SER A 15 4.44 20.96 22.35
N LEU A 16 3.58 20.00 22.71
CA LEU A 16 3.57 18.69 22.05
C LEU A 16 3.21 18.96 20.59
N GLY A 17 4.22 19.07 19.73
CA GLY A 17 4.02 18.94 18.30
C GLY A 17 3.35 17.59 18.09
N ALA A 18 2.13 17.59 17.57
CA ALA A 18 1.48 16.37 17.14
C ALA A 18 2.45 15.65 16.21
N LEU A 19 2.86 14.43 16.57
CA LEU A 19 3.45 13.52 15.61
C LEU A 19 2.37 13.25 14.57
N SER A 20 2.31 14.12 13.55
CA SER A 20 1.68 13.81 12.29
C SER A 20 2.33 12.52 11.83
N GLY A 21 1.64 11.39 12.04
CA GLY A 21 2.13 10.07 11.68
C GLY A 21 2.64 10.11 10.25
N GLN A 22 3.84 9.59 10.04
CA GLN A 22 4.53 9.63 8.76
C GLN A 22 3.58 9.17 7.65
N LYS A 23 3.30 10.09 6.71
CA LYS A 23 2.46 9.82 5.55
C LYS A 23 3.26 8.99 4.54
N CYS A 24 2.53 8.29 3.68
CA CYS A 24 3.04 7.39 2.65
C CYS A 24 3.92 6.24 3.14
N ILE A 25 3.73 5.79 4.39
CA ILE A 25 4.15 4.44 4.78
C ILE A 25 3.12 3.44 4.24
N LEU A 26 3.56 2.55 3.35
CA LEU A 26 2.66 1.65 2.62
C LEU A 26 1.93 0.63 3.49
N THR A 27 2.39 0.38 4.73
CA THR A 27 1.71 -0.50 5.69
C THR A 27 0.20 -0.19 5.78
N GLY A 28 -0.62 -1.25 5.71
CA GLY A 28 -2.07 -1.17 5.85
C GLY A 28 -2.85 -1.71 4.66
N LEU A 29 -4.13 -1.32 4.61
CA LEU A 29 -5.10 -1.80 3.62
C LEU A 29 -5.37 -0.75 2.55
N TRP A 30 -5.35 -1.20 1.30
CA TRP A 30 -5.55 -0.37 0.12
C TRP A 30 -6.56 -1.00 -0.82
N ARG A 31 -7.32 -0.16 -1.54
CA ARG A 31 -8.25 -0.56 -2.59
C ARG A 31 -7.98 0.25 -3.85
N ASN A 32 -7.95 -0.39 -5.01
CA ASN A 32 -7.89 0.31 -6.31
C ASN A 32 -9.27 0.62 -6.89
N GLU A 33 -9.29 1.38 -7.99
CA GLU A 33 -10.49 1.76 -8.73
C GLU A 33 -11.27 0.58 -9.33
N LEU A 34 -10.64 -0.58 -9.49
CA LEU A 34 -11.28 -1.82 -9.95
C LEU A 34 -11.91 -2.63 -8.79
N GLY A 35 -11.72 -2.21 -7.55
CA GLY A 35 -12.21 -2.89 -6.35
C GLY A 35 -11.25 -3.95 -5.78
N SER A 36 -10.10 -4.20 -6.42
CA SER A 36 -9.04 -5.06 -5.89
C SER A 36 -8.51 -4.49 -4.58
N LYS A 37 -8.15 -5.36 -3.65
CA LYS A 37 -7.64 -5.00 -2.33
C LYS A 37 -6.24 -5.54 -2.13
N MET A 38 -5.41 -4.80 -1.40
CA MET A 38 -4.13 -5.30 -0.92
C MET A 38 -3.94 -4.95 0.55
N GLN A 39 -3.37 -5.89 1.28
CA GLN A 39 -2.88 -5.70 2.65
C GLN A 39 -1.35 -5.76 2.61
N ILE A 40 -0.72 -4.63 2.89
CA ILE A 40 0.72 -4.53 3.07
C ILE A 40 0.99 -4.64 4.56
N GLN A 41 1.85 -5.60 4.93
CA GLN A 41 2.31 -5.78 6.31
C GLN A 41 3.30 -4.66 6.67
N GLU A 42 3.97 -4.77 7.80
CA GLU A 42 4.96 -3.78 8.21
C GLU A 42 6.06 -3.60 7.13
N VAL A 43 6.25 -2.36 6.70
CA VAL A 43 7.45 -1.95 5.96
C VAL A 43 8.63 -1.91 6.92
N LYS A 44 9.64 -2.73 6.64
CA LYS A 44 10.85 -2.85 7.46
C LYS A 44 11.78 -1.65 7.28
N GLY A 45 12.76 -1.50 8.18
CA GLY A 45 13.74 -0.42 8.13
C GLY A 45 14.63 -0.40 6.88
N ASP A 46 14.72 -1.51 6.14
CA ASP A 46 15.40 -1.60 4.83
C ASP A 46 14.47 -1.29 3.64
N GLY A 47 13.21 -0.92 3.92
CA GLY A 47 12.19 -0.58 2.94
C GLY A 47 11.43 -1.80 2.40
N THR A 48 11.84 -3.02 2.73
CA THR A 48 11.17 -4.24 2.25
C THR A 48 9.84 -4.48 2.95
N PHE A 49 8.89 -5.08 2.22
CA PHE A 49 7.60 -5.47 2.76
C PHE A 49 7.04 -6.71 2.07
N SER A 50 6.13 -7.38 2.78
CA SER A 50 5.31 -8.47 2.27
C SER A 50 3.83 -8.16 2.47
N GLY A 51 2.97 -8.92 1.82
CA GLY A 51 1.54 -8.73 1.95
C GLY A 51 0.72 -9.76 1.20
N GLU A 52 -0.57 -9.44 1.09
CA GLU A 52 -1.54 -10.20 0.31
C GLU A 52 -2.29 -9.27 -0.64
N TYR A 53 -2.55 -9.76 -1.85
CA TYR A 53 -3.32 -9.09 -2.88
C TYR A 53 -4.54 -9.95 -3.24
N LYS A 54 -5.75 -9.38 -3.18
CA LYS A 54 -6.98 -10.00 -3.67
C LYS A 54 -7.52 -9.15 -4.81
N THR A 55 -7.38 -9.65 -6.04
CA THR A 55 -7.94 -8.97 -7.22
C THR A 55 -9.46 -9.04 -7.22
N ALA A 56 -10.14 -8.03 -7.78
CA ALA A 56 -11.57 -8.08 -8.06
C ALA A 56 -11.88 -8.62 -9.47
N VAL A 57 -10.86 -8.67 -10.34
CA VAL A 57 -10.98 -9.07 -11.74
C VAL A 57 -9.92 -10.10 -12.12
N SER A 58 -10.26 -11.02 -13.01
CA SER A 58 -9.34 -12.06 -13.47
C SER A 58 -9.74 -12.55 -14.86
N LEU A 59 -8.73 -12.84 -15.70
CA LEU A 59 -8.91 -13.57 -16.96
C LEU A 59 -8.79 -15.09 -16.76
N ALA A 60 -8.32 -15.54 -15.60
CA ALA A 60 -8.25 -16.96 -15.28
C ALA A 60 -9.67 -17.52 -15.14
N ARG A 61 -9.92 -18.69 -15.75
CA ARG A 61 -11.20 -19.42 -15.62
C ARG A 61 -11.30 -20.22 -14.31
N ARG A 62 -10.72 -19.68 -13.23
CA ARG A 62 -10.69 -20.28 -11.89
C ARG A 62 -11.17 -19.24 -10.89
N PRO A 63 -11.78 -19.67 -9.77
CA PRO A 63 -12.16 -18.76 -8.71
C PRO A 63 -10.97 -17.91 -8.26
N ILE A 64 -11.19 -16.61 -8.09
CA ILE A 64 -10.18 -15.69 -7.56
C ILE A 64 -9.79 -16.15 -6.16
N GLN A 65 -8.49 -16.23 -5.91
CA GLN A 65 -7.93 -16.49 -4.59
C GLN A 65 -6.98 -15.35 -4.20
N PRO A 66 -6.78 -15.08 -2.90
CA PRO A 66 -5.72 -14.17 -2.48
C PRO A 66 -4.34 -14.68 -2.92
N ALA A 67 -3.42 -13.76 -3.21
CA ALA A 67 -2.08 -14.05 -3.68
C ALA A 67 -1.04 -13.29 -2.85
N SER A 68 0.13 -13.89 -2.65
CA SER A 68 1.21 -13.21 -1.93
C SER A 68 1.80 -12.09 -2.78
N LEU A 69 2.14 -10.97 -2.12
CA LEU A 69 2.92 -9.90 -2.70
C LEU A 69 4.19 -9.65 -1.87
N ASN A 70 5.27 -9.25 -2.54
CA ASN A 70 6.52 -8.84 -1.91
C ASN A 70 7.12 -7.67 -2.69
N GLY A 71 7.70 -6.71 -1.98
CA GLY A 71 8.22 -5.49 -2.60
C GLY A 71 9.11 -4.67 -1.69
N SER A 72 9.41 -3.46 -2.13
CA SER A 72 10.11 -2.45 -1.35
C SER A 72 9.61 -1.05 -1.67
N GLN A 73 9.70 -0.16 -0.69
CA GLN A 73 9.53 1.28 -0.86
C GLN A 73 10.82 2.00 -0.54
N HIS A 74 11.01 3.18 -1.11
CA HIS A 74 12.02 4.12 -0.66
C HIS A 74 11.59 4.81 0.64
N PHE A 75 12.56 5.39 1.34
CA PHE A 75 12.34 6.40 2.35
C PHE A 75 12.94 7.69 1.81
N ASP A 76 12.12 8.68 1.51
CA ASP A 76 12.56 10.00 1.05
C ASP A 76 12.29 11.06 2.12
N GLU A 77 13.03 12.16 2.06
CA GLU A 77 12.80 13.32 2.94
C GLU A 77 11.49 14.04 2.59
N ALA A 78 11.03 13.89 1.34
CA ALA A 78 9.81 14.52 0.83
C ALA A 78 8.51 13.86 1.33
N GLY A 79 8.58 12.64 1.87
CA GLY A 79 7.44 11.90 2.42
C GLY A 79 6.46 11.37 1.37
N GLN A 80 6.89 11.18 0.12
CA GLN A 80 6.09 10.72 -1.02
C GLN A 80 6.88 9.71 -1.88
N PRO A 81 7.30 8.57 -1.28
CA PRO A 81 8.26 7.65 -1.87
C PRO A 81 7.73 6.88 -3.08
N THR A 82 8.66 6.50 -3.96
CA THR A 82 8.43 5.47 -4.98
C THR A 82 8.54 4.07 -4.35
N PHE A 83 7.91 3.10 -5.00
CA PHE A 83 7.91 1.71 -4.57
C PHE A 83 7.69 0.76 -5.74
N GLY A 84 7.93 -0.53 -5.49
CA GLY A 84 7.54 -1.60 -6.40
C GLY A 84 7.27 -2.89 -5.65
N PHE A 85 6.37 -3.72 -6.20
CA PHE A 85 6.08 -5.04 -5.65
C PHE A 85 5.69 -6.04 -6.73
N THR A 86 5.89 -7.31 -6.44
CA THR A 86 5.50 -8.45 -7.28
C THR A 86 4.37 -9.20 -6.61
N VAL A 87 3.32 -9.55 -7.37
CA VAL A 87 2.23 -10.43 -6.98
C VAL A 87 2.39 -11.77 -7.70
N ASN A 88 2.46 -12.85 -6.92
CA ASN A 88 2.56 -14.21 -7.44
C ASN A 88 1.20 -14.91 -7.38
N TRP A 89 0.54 -15.07 -8.53
CA TRP A 89 -0.83 -15.58 -8.63
C TRP A 89 -0.96 -17.10 -8.48
N LYS A 90 0.06 -17.79 -7.94
CA LYS A 90 0.13 -19.26 -7.78
C LYS A 90 -1.12 -19.91 -7.19
N SER A 91 -1.88 -19.19 -6.34
CA SER A 91 -3.10 -19.70 -5.74
C SER A 91 -4.23 -19.97 -6.75
N PHE A 92 -4.25 -19.29 -7.91
CA PHE A 92 -5.31 -19.50 -8.92
C PHE A 92 -4.90 -19.33 -10.39
N SER A 93 -3.66 -18.92 -10.71
CA SER A 93 -3.16 -18.87 -12.10
C SER A 93 -1.62 -19.05 -12.21
N ASP A 94 -1.15 -19.41 -13.39
CA ASP A 94 0.28 -19.49 -13.73
C ASP A 94 0.80 -18.14 -14.28
N SER A 95 0.49 -17.03 -13.61
CA SER A 95 0.92 -15.69 -14.04
C SER A 95 1.57 -14.92 -12.89
N THR A 96 2.27 -13.83 -13.23
CA THR A 96 2.89 -12.91 -12.27
C THR A 96 2.57 -11.48 -12.68
N THR A 97 2.27 -10.61 -11.72
CA THR A 97 2.17 -9.17 -11.97
C THR A 97 3.24 -8.42 -11.18
N VAL A 98 3.90 -7.46 -11.81
CA VAL A 98 4.71 -6.46 -11.10
C VAL A 98 3.99 -5.12 -11.13
N PHE A 99 4.08 -4.39 -10.03
CA PHE A 99 3.60 -3.02 -9.89
C PHE A 99 4.78 -2.12 -9.55
N THR A 100 4.82 -0.93 -10.13
CA THR A 100 5.70 0.16 -9.71
C THR A 100 4.88 1.44 -9.61
N GLY A 101 5.23 2.32 -8.69
CA GLY A 101 4.44 3.52 -8.47
C GLY A 101 5.06 4.49 -7.47
N GLN A 102 4.28 5.50 -7.15
CA GLN A 102 4.61 6.52 -6.16
C GLN A 102 3.40 6.79 -5.26
N CYS A 103 3.66 7.00 -3.98
CA CYS A 103 2.65 7.48 -3.05
C CYS A 103 2.62 9.01 -3.07
N PHE A 104 1.43 9.58 -3.25
CA PHE A 104 1.18 11.00 -3.16
C PHE A 104 0.25 11.32 -1.99
N VAL A 105 0.38 12.53 -1.46
CA VAL A 105 -0.52 13.10 -0.45
C VAL A 105 -1.19 14.32 -1.04
N ASP A 106 -2.52 14.31 -1.14
CA ASP A 106 -3.27 15.46 -1.66
C ASP A 106 -3.36 16.62 -0.65
N GLU A 107 -3.91 17.75 -1.08
CA GLU A 107 -4.11 18.95 -0.24
C GLU A 107 -4.96 18.69 1.01
N ASN A 108 -5.77 17.62 1.02
CA ASN A 108 -6.60 17.20 2.15
C ASN A 108 -5.90 16.16 3.04
N GLY A 109 -4.64 15.82 2.77
CA GLY A 109 -3.87 14.84 3.52
C GLY A 109 -4.24 13.38 3.22
N LYS A 110 -4.95 13.12 2.11
CA LYS A 110 -5.32 11.78 1.66
C LYS A 110 -4.18 11.18 0.84
N GLU A 111 -3.83 9.94 1.18
CA GLU A 111 -2.80 9.19 0.47
C GLU A 111 -3.38 8.46 -0.74
N ILE A 112 -2.69 8.57 -1.86
CA ILE A 112 -3.03 7.99 -3.15
C ILE A 112 -1.78 7.26 -3.66
N LEU A 113 -1.93 6.01 -4.10
CA LEU A 113 -0.84 5.31 -4.80
C LEU A 113 -1.16 5.31 -6.29
N GLU A 114 -0.35 6.00 -7.08
CA GLU A 114 -0.41 5.92 -8.52
C GLU A 114 0.57 4.87 -9.01
N THR A 115 0.07 3.88 -9.75
CA THR A 115 0.86 2.71 -10.15
C THR A 115 0.69 2.38 -11.62
N MET A 116 1.74 1.82 -12.19
CA MET A 116 1.71 1.03 -13.43
C MET A 116 1.97 -0.44 -13.10
N TRP A 117 1.49 -1.34 -13.94
CA TRP A 117 1.74 -2.76 -13.79
C TRP A 117 2.01 -3.48 -15.10
N LEU A 118 2.76 -4.57 -15.00
CA LEU A 118 2.96 -5.54 -16.07
C LEU A 118 2.48 -6.92 -15.59
N LEU A 119 1.51 -7.50 -16.27
CA LEU A 119 1.06 -8.88 -16.07
C LEU A 119 1.75 -9.77 -17.10
N ARG A 120 2.50 -10.75 -16.61
CA ARG A 120 3.13 -11.79 -17.42
C ARG A 120 2.37 -13.11 -17.31
N GLU A 121 1.79 -13.56 -18.42
CA GLU A 121 1.24 -14.90 -18.56
C GLU A 121 2.35 -15.92 -18.85
N LYS A 122 2.14 -17.16 -18.42
CA LYS A 122 2.93 -18.31 -18.86
C LYS A 122 2.57 -18.65 -20.31
N ALA A 123 3.57 -18.61 -21.18
CA ALA A 123 3.43 -18.97 -22.59
C ALA A 123 4.45 -20.04 -23.00
N LYS A 124 4.09 -20.82 -24.02
CA LYS A 124 5.02 -21.70 -24.73
C LYS A 124 5.68 -20.93 -25.86
N ALA A 125 6.94 -21.25 -26.18
CA ALA A 125 7.60 -20.70 -27.36
C ALA A 125 6.86 -21.15 -28.63
N PRO A 126 6.74 -20.28 -29.66
CA PRO A 126 7.30 -18.93 -29.78
C PRO A 126 6.35 -17.81 -29.29
N ASN A 127 5.23 -18.13 -28.65
CA ASN A 127 4.17 -17.18 -28.27
C ASN A 127 4.54 -16.28 -27.07
N GLY A 128 5.82 -16.09 -26.79
CA GLY A 128 6.27 -15.22 -25.70
C GLY A 128 5.97 -13.74 -25.93
N TRP A 129 5.78 -13.34 -27.19
CA TRP A 129 5.58 -11.95 -27.62
C TRP A 129 4.24 -11.36 -27.17
N GLU A 130 3.19 -12.18 -27.07
CA GLU A 130 1.83 -11.75 -26.69
C GLU A 130 1.54 -11.86 -25.19
N ALA A 131 2.46 -12.44 -24.43
CA ALA A 131 2.19 -12.89 -23.06
C ALA A 131 2.37 -11.80 -21.98
N THR A 132 2.61 -10.54 -22.37
CA THR A 132 2.74 -9.42 -21.41
C THR A 132 1.66 -8.38 -21.67
N ARG A 133 0.89 -8.05 -20.62
CA ARG A 133 -0.08 -6.94 -20.62
C ARG A 133 0.40 -5.82 -19.71
N VAL A 134 -0.03 -4.61 -20.00
CA VAL A 134 0.30 -3.39 -19.24
C VAL A 134 -0.96 -2.65 -18.84
N GLY A 135 -0.92 -1.95 -17.70
CA GLY A 135 -1.98 -1.05 -17.30
C GLY A 135 -1.57 -0.16 -16.12
N THR A 136 -2.55 0.56 -15.59
CA THR A 136 -2.40 1.44 -14.44
C THR A 136 -3.41 1.06 -13.36
N ASN A 137 -3.13 1.41 -12.11
CA ASN A 137 -4.12 1.42 -11.04
C ASN A 137 -3.84 2.57 -10.07
N VAL A 138 -4.91 3.10 -9.49
CA VAL A 138 -4.87 4.14 -8.45
C VAL A 138 -5.46 3.56 -7.17
N PHE A 139 -4.63 3.46 -6.12
CA PHE A 139 -5.06 2.91 -4.84
C PHE A 139 -5.33 4.01 -3.81
N THR A 140 -6.29 3.76 -2.93
CA THR A 140 -6.61 4.60 -1.76
C THR A 140 -6.75 3.75 -0.50
N ARG A 141 -6.49 4.35 0.67
CA ARG A 141 -6.58 3.64 1.96
C ARG A 141 -8.01 3.18 2.27
N ILE A 142 -8.14 1.98 2.84
CA ILE A 142 -9.40 1.48 3.42
C ILE A 142 -9.45 1.88 4.91
N LYS A 143 -10.50 2.61 5.34
CA LYS A 143 -10.71 3.00 6.75
C LYS A 143 -11.38 1.90 7.59
N GLY A 144 -11.11 1.91 8.90
CA GLY A 144 -11.34 0.86 9.91
C GLY A 144 -12.73 0.24 10.08
N GLN A 145 -13.79 0.76 9.46
CA GLN A 145 -15.11 0.10 9.48
C GLN A 145 -15.26 -0.99 8.42
N ASN A 146 -14.35 -1.05 7.44
CA ASN A 146 -14.40 -2.01 6.33
C ASN A 146 -13.43 -3.20 6.52
N VAL A 147 -12.66 -3.25 7.62
CA VAL A 147 -11.58 -4.24 7.78
C VAL A 147 -12.16 -5.65 7.97
N ASP A 148 -13.20 -5.81 8.80
CA ASP A 148 -13.79 -7.11 9.14
C ASP A 148 -14.64 -7.71 7.98
N GLU A 149 -15.36 -6.87 7.23
CA GLU A 149 -16.05 -7.31 6.01
C GLU A 149 -15.09 -7.55 4.83
N SER A 150 -13.96 -6.82 4.76
CA SER A 150 -13.06 -6.88 3.60
C SER A 150 -12.30 -8.20 3.45
N LEU A 151 -12.08 -8.90 4.56
CA LEU A 151 -11.42 -10.21 4.61
C LEU A 151 -12.42 -11.39 4.58
N ARG A 152 -13.72 -11.13 4.81
CA ARG A 152 -14.77 -12.16 4.86
C ARG A 152 -15.70 -12.20 3.63
N GLY A 153 -15.77 -11.15 2.81
CA GLY A 153 -16.64 -11.09 1.63
C GLY A 153 -16.07 -11.81 0.39
N ASP A 154 -16.47 -13.08 0.21
CA ASP A 154 -17.28 -13.58 -0.91
C ASP A 154 -17.15 -15.11 -1.00
N GLY A 155 -17.64 -15.78 0.04
CA GLY A 155 -18.22 -17.11 -0.08
C GLY A 155 -19.73 -16.95 0.01
N ALA A 156 -20.44 -17.37 -1.04
CA ALA A 156 -21.90 -17.33 -1.24
C ALA A 156 -22.44 -16.12 -2.03
N ARG A 157 -22.45 -16.28 -3.36
CA ARG A 157 -23.68 -16.42 -4.16
C ARG A 157 -23.36 -17.18 -5.45
#